data_AF-A0A8H7RZK7-F1
#
_entry.id   AF-A0A8H7RZK7-F1
#
_cell.length_a   1.000
_cell.length_b   1.000
_cell.length_c   1.000
_cell.angle_alpha   90.00
_cell.angle_beta   90.00
_cell.angle_gamma   90.00
#
_symmetry.space_group_name_H-M   'P 1'
#
loop_
_entity.id
_entity.type
_entity.pdbx_description
1 polymer ?
#
loop_
_entity_poly.entity_id
_entity_poly.type
_entity_poly.pdbx_seq_one_letter_code
_entity_poly.pdbx_strand_id
1 'polypeptide(L)'
;NMNFPYNLNDLTWIDNEHSRNKENIYCYCGGPFTEDKPMTHCDSCQQLFHAGCIKCLPKPLLFGDNFLTFRCSVCTQNGEEYHRNNMSWVAVVHLVIYNLMIRMDQCDKDKPNDKKGHKYFRWKDDICTFIDEYWDYLVPGKKRSVTWNNTIASVLSTHGTVFKSGYEIFHQSGMYIHILCFQNYYNYLLVVTSGLLI
;
A
#
# COMPACT_ATOMS: atom_id res chain seq x y z
N ASN A 1 -1.78 31.21 1.36
CA ASN A 1 -0.82 30.38 2.12
C ASN A 1 -1.55 29.20 2.72
N MET A 2 -1.21 27.98 2.31
CA MET A 2 -1.69 26.79 3.02
C MET A 2 -0.84 26.62 4.27
N ASN A 3 -1.49 26.63 5.44
CA ASN A 3 -0.88 26.42 6.74
C ASN A 3 -1.61 25.29 7.45
N PHE A 4 -0.96 24.61 8.37
CA PHE A 4 -1.65 23.68 9.27
C PHE A 4 -2.48 24.44 10.30
N PRO A 5 -3.65 23.92 10.72
CA PRO A 5 -4.42 24.47 11.83
C PRO A 5 -3.84 24.10 13.21
N TYR A 6 -2.67 23.47 13.23
CA TYR A 6 -1.92 23.02 14.41
C TYR A 6 -0.42 23.23 14.15
N ASN A 7 0.38 23.21 15.21
CA ASN A 7 1.84 23.33 15.11
C ASN A 7 2.47 21.93 15.08
N LEU A 8 3.31 21.67 14.07
CA LEU A 8 3.99 20.37 13.93
C LEU A 8 4.94 20.06 15.09
N ASN A 9 5.54 21.09 15.70
CA ASN A 9 6.50 20.92 16.80
C ASN A 9 5.84 20.51 18.12
N ASP A 10 4.51 20.61 18.21
CA ASP A 10 3.75 20.27 19.42
C ASP A 10 3.29 18.79 19.41
N LEU A 11 3.59 18.04 18.35
CA LEU A 11 3.18 16.65 18.20
C LEU A 11 4.17 15.69 18.86
N THR A 12 3.64 14.76 19.66
CA THR A 12 4.41 13.73 20.35
C THR A 12 4.33 12.41 19.59
N TRP A 13 5.30 12.14 18.72
CA TRP A 13 5.41 10.88 17.99
C TRP A 13 5.79 9.72 18.92
N ILE A 14 5.20 8.54 18.68
CA ILE A 14 5.43 7.35 19.52
C ILE A 14 6.60 6.48 19.04
N ASP A 15 7.09 6.74 17.84
CA ASP A 15 8.15 6.00 17.15
C ASP A 15 8.94 6.93 16.21
N ASN A 16 10.07 6.44 15.69
CA ASN A 16 10.96 7.21 14.82
C ASN A 16 10.45 7.26 13.37
N GLU A 17 9.56 6.35 13.01
CA GLU A 17 8.93 6.23 11.70
C GLU A 17 7.76 7.22 11.53
N HIS A 18 7.46 8.01 12.56
CA HIS A 18 6.35 8.94 12.60
C HIS A 18 5.04 8.24 12.19
N SER A 19 4.80 7.04 12.74
CA SER A 19 3.64 6.23 12.38
C SER A 19 2.38 6.70 13.12
N ARG A 20 2.53 7.16 14.37
CA ARG A 20 1.45 7.74 15.18
C ARG A 20 1.95 8.84 16.11
N ASN A 21 1.10 9.82 16.41
CA ASN A 21 1.32 10.80 17.47
C ASN A 21 0.22 10.68 18.54
N LYS A 22 0.54 11.08 19.78
CA LYS A 22 -0.37 10.96 20.94
C LYS A 22 -1.61 11.84 20.81
N GLU A 23 -1.48 12.95 20.10
CA GLU A 23 -2.54 13.94 19.92
C GLU A 23 -3.60 13.46 18.91
N ASN A 24 -3.28 12.44 18.11
CA ASN A 24 -4.10 11.93 17.03
C ASN A 24 -4.51 13.05 16.05
N ILE A 25 -3.54 13.87 15.64
CA ILE A 25 -3.72 15.01 14.73
C ILE A 25 -2.78 14.86 13.53
N TYR A 26 -3.36 14.91 12.33
CA TYR A 26 -2.65 14.67 11.08
C TYR A 26 -3.19 15.54 9.94
N CYS A 27 -2.49 15.50 8.80
CA CYS A 27 -2.93 16.06 7.52
C CYS A 27 -3.17 17.58 7.53
N TYR A 28 -3.55 18.18 6.41
CA TYR A 28 -3.96 19.58 6.36
C TYR A 28 -5.20 19.87 7.20
N CYS A 29 -6.07 18.87 7.39
CA CYS A 29 -7.35 19.03 8.06
C CYS A 29 -7.25 19.02 9.59
N GLY A 30 -6.11 18.59 10.17
CA GLY A 30 -5.98 18.37 11.61
C GLY A 30 -6.84 17.20 12.12
N GLY A 31 -7.27 16.32 11.22
CA GLY A 31 -8.10 15.16 11.55
C GLY A 31 -7.28 13.98 12.10
N PRO A 32 -7.97 12.94 12.61
CA PRO A 32 -7.33 11.78 13.22
C PRO A 32 -6.72 10.82 12.19
N PHE A 33 -5.91 9.87 12.69
CA PHE A 33 -5.44 8.76 11.88
C PHE A 33 -6.63 7.94 11.37
N THR A 34 -6.55 7.43 10.14
CA THR A 34 -7.58 6.56 9.55
C THR A 34 -7.04 5.15 9.34
N GLU A 35 -7.64 4.16 10.01
CA GLU A 35 -7.28 2.74 9.81
C GLU A 35 -7.88 2.17 8.52
N ASP A 36 -9.03 2.68 8.10
CA ASP A 36 -9.82 2.19 6.97
C ASP A 36 -9.52 2.92 5.65
N LYS A 37 -8.60 3.89 5.68
CA LYS A 37 -8.18 4.67 4.50
C LYS A 37 -6.67 4.88 4.50
N PRO A 38 -6.02 4.81 3.33
CA PRO A 38 -4.58 4.94 3.27
C PRO A 38 -4.15 6.39 3.53
N MET A 39 -2.99 6.50 4.17
CA MET A 39 -2.30 7.75 4.43
C MET A 39 -0.86 7.62 3.94
N THR A 40 -0.21 8.74 3.62
CA THR A 40 1.20 8.76 3.22
C THR A 40 1.93 9.94 3.86
N HIS A 41 3.23 9.79 4.10
CA HIS A 41 4.08 10.81 4.69
C HIS A 41 4.47 11.88 3.67
N CYS A 42 4.58 13.12 4.13
CA CYS A 42 5.35 14.14 3.42
C CYS A 42 6.85 13.88 3.62
N ASP A 43 7.59 13.79 2.54
CA ASP A 43 9.04 13.57 2.51
C ASP A 43 9.84 14.63 3.29
N SER A 44 9.32 15.86 3.36
CA SER A 44 10.00 16.97 4.03
C SER A 44 9.70 17.09 5.53
N CYS A 45 8.42 17.05 5.94
CA CYS A 45 8.04 17.25 7.35
C CYS A 45 7.67 15.98 8.10
N GLN A 46 7.64 14.83 7.42
CA GLN A 46 7.27 13.52 7.99
C GLN A 46 5.87 13.49 8.65
N GLN A 47 5.02 14.49 8.39
CA GLN A 47 3.60 14.44 8.75
C GLN A 47 2.85 13.47 7.82
N LEU A 48 1.82 12.78 8.32
CA LEU A 48 0.93 11.91 7.55
C LEU A 48 -0.25 12.69 6.96
N PHE A 49 -0.64 12.31 5.74
CA PHE A 49 -1.71 12.93 4.98
C PHE A 49 -2.72 11.89 4.51
N HIS A 50 -4.00 12.17 4.70
CA HIS A 50 -5.08 11.33 4.18
C HIS A 50 -5.07 11.35 2.66
N ALA A 51 -5.22 10.18 2.03
CA ALA A 51 -5.31 10.08 0.58
C ALA A 51 -6.36 11.03 -0.01
N GLY A 52 -7.53 11.16 0.63
CA GLY A 52 -8.61 12.03 0.17
C GLY A 52 -8.35 13.54 0.33
N CYS A 53 -7.32 13.93 1.06
CA CYS A 53 -6.91 15.33 1.21
C CYS A 53 -5.79 15.73 0.25
N ILE A 54 -5.14 14.76 -0.41
CA ILE A 54 -4.08 14.99 -1.39
C ILE A 54 -4.73 15.14 -2.77
N LYS A 55 -4.43 16.24 -3.46
CA LYS A 55 -5.02 16.62 -4.75
C LYS A 55 -4.17 16.17 -5.94
N CYS A 56 -2.87 15.98 -5.77
CA CYS A 56 -1.95 15.63 -6.85
C CYS A 56 -1.81 14.11 -7.12
N LEU A 57 -2.60 13.26 -6.47
CA LEU A 57 -2.53 11.81 -6.70
C LEU A 57 -3.14 11.44 -8.07
N PRO A 58 -2.45 10.67 -8.93
CA PRO A 58 -2.98 10.29 -10.24
C PRO A 58 -4.03 9.16 -10.18
N LYS A 59 -4.09 8.44 -9.06
CA LYS A 59 -5.05 7.38 -8.72
C LYS A 59 -5.27 7.39 -7.20
N PRO A 60 -6.35 6.77 -6.69
CA PRO A 60 -6.47 6.53 -5.26
C PRO A 60 -5.22 5.86 -4.69
N LEU A 61 -4.68 6.38 -3.59
CA LEU A 61 -3.52 5.80 -2.91
C LEU A 61 -3.83 4.36 -2.48
N LEU A 62 -2.85 3.46 -2.61
CA LEU A 62 -2.94 2.09 -2.12
C LEU A 62 -2.44 1.99 -0.68
N PHE A 63 -3.03 1.09 0.12
CA PHE A 63 -2.55 0.82 1.48
C PHE A 63 -1.12 0.28 1.44
N GLY A 64 -0.27 0.80 2.33
CA GLY A 64 1.12 0.38 2.46
C GLY A 64 2.02 0.76 1.29
N ASP A 65 1.58 1.66 0.40
CA ASP A 65 2.41 2.08 -0.72
C ASP A 65 3.51 3.07 -0.30
N ASN A 66 4.72 2.54 -0.17
CA ASN A 66 5.93 3.29 0.16
C ASN A 66 6.80 3.59 -1.08
N PHE A 67 6.30 3.32 -2.29
CA PHE A 67 7.04 3.52 -3.55
C PHE A 67 6.62 4.81 -4.25
N LEU A 68 6.44 5.86 -3.47
CA LEU A 68 6.16 7.21 -3.94
C LEU A 68 6.87 8.22 -3.04
N THR A 69 7.12 9.40 -3.58
CA THR A 69 7.55 10.57 -2.83
C THR A 69 6.42 11.60 -2.93
N PHE A 70 5.93 12.04 -1.78
CA PHE A 70 4.93 13.08 -1.67
C PHE A 70 5.53 14.26 -0.89
N ARG A 71 5.35 15.49 -1.39
CA ARG A 71 5.65 16.71 -0.62
C ARG A 71 4.41 17.57 -0.53
N CYS A 72 4.05 17.93 0.71
CA CYS A 72 2.85 18.69 1.01
C CYS A 72 3.04 20.17 0.63
N SER A 73 1.92 20.85 0.35
CA SER A 73 1.94 22.25 -0.08
C SER A 73 2.47 23.23 0.97
N VAL A 74 2.45 22.86 2.25
CA VAL A 74 3.01 23.68 3.33
C VAL A 74 4.53 23.70 3.24
N CYS A 75 5.16 22.57 2.90
CA CYS A 75 6.61 22.45 2.78
C CYS A 75 7.15 23.03 1.47
N THR A 76 6.47 22.76 0.34
CA THR A 76 6.94 23.23 -0.98
C THR A 76 6.70 24.72 -1.20
N GLN A 77 5.73 25.31 -0.48
CA GLN A 77 5.19 26.66 -0.71
C GLN A 77 4.68 26.91 -2.14
N ASN A 78 4.58 25.86 -2.96
CA ASN A 78 4.31 25.94 -4.40
C ASN A 78 3.41 24.77 -4.88
N GLY A 79 2.40 24.41 -4.08
CA GLY A 79 1.49 23.31 -4.38
C GLY A 79 2.02 21.92 -4.01
N GLU A 80 1.23 20.89 -4.19
CA GLU A 80 1.64 19.52 -3.86
C GLU A 80 2.51 18.92 -4.95
N GLU A 81 3.51 18.13 -4.55
CA GLU A 81 4.36 17.40 -5.47
C GLU A 81 4.23 15.89 -5.22
N TYR A 82 4.10 15.15 -6.31
CA TYR A 82 4.03 13.69 -6.30
C TYR A 82 5.01 13.13 -7.33
N HIS A 83 5.77 12.14 -6.90
CA HIS A 83 6.64 11.36 -7.76
C HIS A 83 6.45 9.87 -7.47
N ARG A 84 6.30 9.05 -8.51
CA ARG A 84 6.27 7.60 -8.36
C ARG A 84 7.69 7.04 -8.42
N ASN A 85 8.09 6.29 -7.40
CA ASN A 85 9.38 5.62 -7.38
C ASN A 85 9.31 4.30 -8.16
N ASN A 86 10.43 3.91 -8.78
CA ASN A 86 10.50 2.68 -9.53
C ASN A 86 10.26 1.47 -8.62
N MET A 87 9.50 0.50 -9.12
CA MET A 87 9.21 -0.75 -8.43
C MET A 87 9.69 -1.96 -9.21
N SER A 88 10.13 -2.99 -8.48
CA SER A 88 10.25 -4.34 -9.03
C SER A 88 8.86 -4.96 -9.21
N TRP A 89 8.75 -5.96 -10.09
CA TRP A 89 7.49 -6.70 -10.23
C TRP A 89 7.10 -7.48 -8.96
N VAL A 90 8.07 -7.88 -8.13
CA VAL A 90 7.82 -8.48 -6.81
C VAL A 90 7.10 -7.50 -5.90
N ALA A 91 7.59 -6.26 -5.81
CA ALA A 91 6.96 -5.19 -5.03
C ALA A 91 5.56 -4.83 -5.54
N VAL A 92 5.36 -4.79 -6.87
CA VAL A 92 4.04 -4.58 -7.49
C VAL A 92 3.07 -5.67 -7.05
N VAL A 93 3.45 -6.95 -7.18
CA VAL A 93 2.57 -8.08 -6.84
C VAL A 93 2.27 -8.10 -5.33
N HIS A 94 3.27 -7.82 -4.49
CA HIS A 94 3.09 -7.66 -3.05
C HIS A 94 2.04 -6.60 -2.73
N LEU A 95 2.21 -5.38 -3.24
CA LEU A 95 1.32 -4.25 -2.98
C LEU A 95 -0.11 -4.54 -3.44
N VAL A 96 -0.27 -5.17 -4.60
CA VAL A 96 -1.58 -5.53 -5.15
C VAL A 96 -2.28 -6.60 -4.33
N ILE A 97 -1.60 -7.71 -4.00
CA ILE A 97 -2.20 -8.75 -3.17
C ILE A 97 -2.58 -8.19 -1.80
N TYR A 98 -1.72 -7.36 -1.20
CA TYR A 98 -2.02 -6.71 0.07
C TYR A 98 -3.31 -5.87 0.00
N ASN A 99 -3.48 -5.08 -1.06
CA ASN A 99 -4.70 -4.27 -1.23
C ASN A 99 -5.94 -5.10 -1.54
N LEU A 100 -5.82 -6.23 -2.25
CA LEU A 100 -6.91 -7.20 -2.41
C LEU A 100 -7.34 -7.81 -1.07
N MET A 101 -6.39 -8.10 -0.18
CA MET A 101 -6.68 -8.60 1.18
C MET A 101 -7.42 -7.57 2.01
N ILE A 102 -6.94 -6.32 2.03
CA ILE A 102 -7.60 -5.22 2.74
C ILE A 102 -9.02 -5.02 2.21
N ARG A 103 -9.20 -5.00 0.89
CA ARG A 103 -10.53 -4.88 0.28
C ARG A 103 -11.47 -5.99 0.74
N MET A 104 -10.97 -7.23 0.82
CA MET A 104 -11.78 -8.35 1.29
C MET A 104 -12.11 -8.22 2.78
N ASP A 105 -11.14 -7.85 3.63
CA ASP A 105 -11.38 -7.60 5.05
C ASP A 105 -12.42 -6.50 5.27
N GLN A 106 -12.40 -5.45 4.46
CA GLN A 106 -13.40 -4.37 4.49
C GLN A 106 -14.79 -4.86 4.05
N CYS A 107 -14.89 -5.65 2.98
CA CYS A 107 -16.14 -6.24 2.53
C CYS A 107 -16.73 -7.26 3.52
N ASP A 108 -15.88 -7.89 4.32
CA ASP A 108 -16.25 -8.94 5.26
C ASP A 108 -16.30 -8.47 6.72
N LYS A 109 -16.12 -7.16 6.97
CA LYS A 109 -15.98 -6.60 8.33
C LYS A 109 -17.13 -6.98 9.27
N ASP A 110 -18.36 -7.00 8.75
CA ASP A 110 -19.58 -7.28 9.51
C ASP A 110 -20.00 -8.75 9.42
N LYS A 111 -19.25 -9.60 8.71
CA LYS A 111 -19.55 -11.02 8.56
C LYS A 111 -19.03 -11.81 9.76
N PRO A 112 -19.78 -12.83 10.23
CA PRO A 112 -19.27 -13.85 11.14
C PRO A 112 -17.97 -14.48 10.61
N ASN A 113 -17.05 -14.87 11.50
CA ASN A 113 -15.73 -15.36 11.13
C ASN A 113 -15.76 -16.59 10.19
N ASP A 114 -16.71 -17.50 10.40
CA ASP A 114 -16.96 -18.68 9.57
C ASP A 114 -17.53 -18.35 8.17
N LYS A 115 -17.97 -17.10 7.97
CA LYS A 115 -18.52 -16.59 6.70
C LYS A 115 -17.61 -15.58 6.00
N LYS A 116 -16.42 -15.31 6.53
CA LYS A 116 -15.41 -14.48 5.85
C LYS A 116 -14.79 -15.27 4.71
N GLY A 117 -14.50 -14.59 3.60
CA GLY A 117 -13.82 -15.17 2.45
C GLY A 117 -12.38 -15.55 2.76
N HIS A 118 -11.84 -16.50 2.00
CA HIS A 118 -10.42 -16.86 2.06
C HIS A 118 -9.57 -15.77 1.40
N LYS A 119 -8.34 -15.54 1.88
CA LYS A 119 -7.45 -14.50 1.32
C LYS A 119 -6.59 -14.97 0.13
N TYR A 120 -7.05 -16.00 -0.59
CA TYR A 120 -6.43 -16.47 -1.82
C TYR A 120 -7.07 -15.83 -3.05
N PHE A 121 -6.25 -15.33 -3.96
CA PHE A 121 -6.67 -14.61 -5.15
C PHE A 121 -6.21 -15.33 -6.41
N ARG A 122 -7.08 -15.39 -7.42
CA ARG A 122 -6.76 -15.93 -8.74
C ARG A 122 -5.83 -14.96 -9.45
N TRP A 123 -4.69 -15.46 -9.93
CA TRP A 123 -3.65 -14.58 -10.44
C TRP A 123 -4.06 -13.81 -11.70
N LYS A 124 -4.83 -14.41 -12.61
CA LYS A 124 -5.35 -13.70 -13.78
C LYS A 124 -6.52 -12.79 -13.43
N ASP A 125 -7.55 -13.36 -12.81
CA ASP A 125 -8.83 -12.69 -12.67
C ASP A 125 -8.82 -11.58 -11.61
N ASP A 126 -7.98 -11.72 -10.58
CA ASP A 126 -7.92 -10.81 -9.45
C ASP A 126 -6.63 -9.97 -9.49
N ILE A 127 -5.45 -10.61 -9.51
CA ILE A 127 -4.16 -9.91 -9.41
C ILE A 127 -3.84 -9.14 -10.71
N CYS A 128 -3.88 -9.80 -11.86
CA CYS A 128 -3.60 -9.14 -13.14
C CYS A 128 -4.64 -8.07 -13.47
N THR A 129 -5.93 -8.30 -13.20
CA THR A 129 -6.98 -7.29 -13.38
C THR A 129 -6.69 -6.03 -12.56
N PHE A 130 -6.31 -6.17 -11.29
CA PHE A 130 -5.94 -5.02 -10.46
C PHE A 130 -4.72 -4.28 -11.02
N ILE A 131 -3.66 -5.02 -11.37
CA ILE A 131 -2.44 -4.42 -11.96
C ILE A 131 -2.78 -3.65 -13.24
N ASP A 132 -3.68 -4.18 -14.08
CA ASP A 132 -4.06 -3.52 -15.33
C ASP A 132 -4.83 -2.21 -15.08
N GLU A 133 -5.74 -2.19 -14.10
CA GLU A 133 -6.51 -1.01 -13.69
C GLU A 133 -5.61 0.10 -13.10
N TYR A 134 -4.56 -0.30 -12.38
CA TYR A 134 -3.59 0.58 -11.71
C TYR A 134 -2.27 0.73 -12.46
N TRP A 135 -2.18 0.30 -13.72
CA TRP A 135 -0.90 0.19 -14.44
C TRP A 135 -0.08 1.47 -14.44
N ASP A 136 -0.68 2.59 -14.84
CA ASP A 136 0.02 3.88 -14.95
C ASP A 136 0.40 4.46 -13.58
N TYR A 137 -0.26 4.01 -12.51
CA TYR A 137 0.11 4.33 -11.13
C TYR A 137 1.28 3.47 -10.64
N LEU A 138 1.25 2.17 -10.93
CA LEU A 138 2.26 1.20 -10.47
C LEU A 138 3.56 1.30 -11.28
N VAL A 139 3.47 1.45 -12.60
CA VAL A 139 4.61 1.39 -13.53
C VAL A 139 4.49 2.49 -14.60
N PRO A 140 4.48 3.78 -14.22
CA PRO A 140 4.28 4.89 -15.14
C PRO A 140 5.28 4.85 -16.31
N GLY A 141 4.77 5.12 -17.52
CA GLY A 141 5.57 5.13 -18.75
C GLY A 141 5.94 3.75 -19.30
N LYS A 142 5.64 2.65 -18.59
CA LYS A 142 5.91 1.29 -19.08
C LYS A 142 4.88 0.88 -20.11
N LYS A 143 5.32 0.45 -21.30
CA LYS A 143 4.42 -0.13 -22.30
C LYS A 143 3.96 -1.53 -21.86
N ARG A 144 2.67 -1.82 -22.04
CA ARG A 144 2.11 -3.16 -21.85
C ARG A 144 2.48 -4.05 -23.05
N SER A 145 3.26 -5.11 -22.82
CA SER A 145 3.42 -6.17 -23.83
C SER A 145 2.21 -7.09 -23.81
N VAL A 146 1.91 -7.79 -24.91
CA VAL A 146 0.77 -8.74 -24.98
C VAL A 146 0.86 -9.84 -23.91
N THR A 147 2.08 -10.20 -23.51
CA THR A 147 2.39 -11.29 -22.57
C THR A 147 2.88 -10.80 -21.21
N TRP A 148 2.60 -9.55 -20.84
CA TRP A 148 3.10 -8.94 -19.59
C TRP A 148 2.75 -9.80 -18.36
N ASN A 149 1.57 -10.43 -18.37
CA ASN A 149 1.05 -11.27 -17.30
C ASN A 149 1.92 -12.52 -17.03
N ASN A 150 2.72 -12.99 -17.99
CA ASN A 150 3.69 -14.07 -17.75
C ASN A 150 4.75 -13.67 -16.71
N THR A 151 5.06 -12.37 -16.62
CA THR A 151 5.97 -11.86 -15.58
C THR A 151 5.36 -12.03 -14.20
N ILE A 152 4.05 -11.81 -14.07
CA ILE A 152 3.32 -11.97 -12.80
C ILE A 152 3.25 -13.44 -12.40
N ALA A 153 2.94 -14.33 -13.36
CA ALA A 153 2.97 -15.78 -13.12
C ALA A 153 4.36 -16.26 -12.67
N SER A 154 5.43 -15.73 -13.29
CA SER A 154 6.81 -16.02 -12.90
C SER A 154 7.10 -15.54 -11.47
N VAL A 155 6.77 -14.29 -11.13
CA VAL A 155 6.97 -13.75 -9.77
C VAL A 155 6.28 -14.61 -8.72
N LEU A 156 5.00 -14.93 -8.92
CA LEU A 156 4.19 -15.72 -7.98
C LEU A 156 4.73 -17.14 -7.77
N SER A 157 5.25 -17.79 -8.82
CA SER A 157 5.75 -19.16 -8.76
C SER A 157 7.18 -19.28 -8.23
N THR A 158 7.99 -18.23 -8.38
CA THR A 158 9.42 -18.26 -8.02
C THR A 158 9.72 -17.66 -6.64
N HIS A 159 8.81 -16.86 -6.08
CA HIS A 159 9.01 -16.20 -4.77
C HIS A 159 8.15 -16.85 -3.68
N GLY A 160 8.32 -18.17 -3.50
CA GLY A 160 7.51 -18.99 -2.59
C GLY A 160 7.65 -18.63 -1.09
N THR A 161 8.68 -17.87 -0.71
CA THR A 161 8.85 -17.30 0.64
C THR A 161 7.94 -16.11 0.91
N VAL A 162 7.43 -15.47 -0.15
CA VAL A 162 6.56 -14.28 -0.10
C VAL A 162 5.14 -14.62 -0.53
N PHE A 163 4.98 -15.40 -1.60
CA PHE A 163 3.68 -15.77 -2.19
C PHE A 163 3.45 -17.27 -2.10
N LYS A 164 2.38 -17.67 -1.38
CA LYS A 164 2.02 -19.08 -1.21
C LYS A 164 0.94 -19.47 -2.22
N SER A 165 1.18 -20.57 -2.92
CA SER A 165 0.16 -21.22 -3.76
C SER A 165 -0.95 -21.84 -2.91
N GLY A 166 -2.19 -21.69 -3.35
CA GLY A 166 -3.37 -22.33 -2.75
C GLY A 166 -3.63 -23.76 -3.22
N TYR A 167 -2.75 -24.35 -4.03
CA TYR A 167 -2.98 -25.67 -4.65
C TYR A 167 -3.30 -26.77 -3.62
N GLU A 168 -2.58 -26.82 -2.50
CA GLU A 168 -2.81 -27.79 -1.42
C GLU A 168 -4.20 -27.68 -0.76
N ILE A 169 -4.87 -26.54 -0.91
CA ILE A 169 -6.17 -26.28 -0.29
C ILE A 169 -7.31 -26.47 -1.29
N PHE A 170 -7.16 -25.93 -2.50
CA PHE A 170 -8.23 -25.89 -3.49
C PHE A 170 -8.11 -27.00 -4.54
N HIS A 171 -6.98 -27.73 -4.56
CA HIS A 171 -6.62 -28.67 -5.62
C HIS A 171 -6.72 -28.07 -7.04
N GLN A 172 -6.61 -26.74 -7.13
CA GLN A 172 -6.65 -25.95 -8.34
C GLN A 172 -5.44 -25.02 -8.38
N SER A 173 -4.75 -24.98 -9.53
CA SER A 173 -3.61 -24.08 -9.72
C SER A 173 -4.07 -22.65 -9.97
N GLY A 174 -3.20 -21.69 -9.64
CA GLY A 174 -3.42 -20.28 -9.99
C GLY A 174 -4.01 -19.40 -8.88
N MET A 175 -4.18 -19.91 -7.67
CA MET A 175 -4.56 -19.11 -6.50
C MET A 175 -3.35 -18.81 -5.62
N TYR A 176 -3.21 -17.56 -5.17
CA TYR A 176 -2.07 -17.09 -4.39
C TYR A 176 -2.48 -16.18 -3.23
N ILE A 177 -1.69 -16.21 -2.15
CA ILE A 177 -1.81 -15.34 -0.97
C ILE A 177 -0.43 -14.81 -0.58
N HIS A 178 -0.39 -13.66 0.10
CA HIS A 178 0.82 -13.12 0.71
C HIS A 178 1.12 -13.74 2.09
N ILE A 179 2.33 -14.27 2.31
CA ILE A 179 2.69 -15.08 3.50
C ILE A 179 2.80 -14.23 4.78
N LEU A 180 3.34 -13.01 4.70
CA LEU A 180 3.63 -12.21 5.90
C LEU A 180 2.39 -11.59 6.57
N CYS A 181 1.19 -11.79 6.03
CA CYS A 181 -0.03 -11.26 6.65
C CYS A 181 -0.50 -12.06 7.89
N PHE A 182 0.27 -13.07 8.32
CA PHE A 182 0.13 -13.69 9.64
C PHE A 182 0.78 -12.87 10.78
N GLN A 183 1.65 -11.90 10.46
CA GLN A 183 2.31 -11.07 11.46
C GLN A 183 2.01 -9.60 11.18
N ASN A 184 1.41 -8.95 12.16
CA ASN A 184 0.92 -7.58 12.14
C ASN A 184 1.81 -6.59 11.35
N TYR A 185 1.12 -5.71 10.61
CA TYR A 185 1.61 -4.55 9.85
C TYR A 185 2.80 -3.79 10.49
N TYR A 186 2.88 -3.74 11.82
CA TYR A 186 3.93 -3.06 12.58
C TYR A 186 5.35 -3.62 12.38
N ASN A 187 5.53 -4.91 12.07
CA ASN A 187 6.87 -5.46 11.85
C ASN A 187 7.43 -5.20 10.45
N TYR A 188 6.62 -4.73 9.50
CA TYR A 188 7.04 -4.61 8.09
C TYR A 188 7.88 -3.35 7.82
N LEU A 189 7.64 -2.25 8.53
CA LEU A 189 8.48 -1.05 8.48
C LEU A 189 9.93 -1.35 8.90
N LEU A 190 10.14 -2.28 9.83
CA LEU A 190 11.47 -2.73 10.25
C LEU A 190 12.17 -3.62 9.21
N VAL A 191 11.44 -4.42 8.43
CA VAL A 191 12.05 -5.33 7.43
C VAL A 191 12.43 -4.59 6.15
N VAL A 192 11.62 -3.64 5.69
CA VAL A 192 11.89 -2.93 4.42
C VAL A 192 12.96 -1.84 4.57
N THR A 193 13.10 -1.22 5.75
CA THR A 193 14.14 -0.20 6.01
C THR A 193 15.52 -0.79 6.35
N SER A 194 15.60 -2.06 6.79
CA SER A 194 16.85 -2.72 7.18
C SER A 194 17.58 -3.44 6.04
N GLY A 195 17.04 -3.43 4.81
CA GLY A 195 17.68 -4.07 3.66
C GLY A 195 17.82 -5.59 3.76
N LEU A 196 17.19 -6.23 4.74
CA LEU A 196 17.12 -7.69 4.83
C LEU A 196 16.01 -8.20 3.91
N LEU A 197 16.41 -8.42 2.65
CA LEU A 197 15.74 -9.38 1.78
C LEU A 197 15.81 -10.77 2.44
N ILE A 198 14.65 -11.34 2.73
CA ILE A 198 14.47 -12.79 2.92
C ILE A 198 14.01 -13.41 1.61
#